data_AF-A0AAW1LD85-F1
#
_entry.id   AF-A0AAW1LD85-F1
#
_cell.length_a   1.000
_cell.length_b   1.000
_cell.length_c   1.000
_cell.angle_alpha   90.00
_cell.angle_beta   90.00
_cell.angle_gamma   90.00
#
_symmetry.space_group_name_H-M   'P 1'
#
loop_
_entity.id
_entity.type
_entity.pdbx_description
1 polymer ?
#
loop_
_entity_poly.entity_id
_entity_poly.type
_entity_poly.pdbx_seq_one_letter_code
_entity_poly.pdbx_strand_id
1 'polypeptide(L)'
;MTNNVVAATIERTIKRGVEKYLQMATKYSTVQNATVGYPLLVGEPIYGDEKSSDTEFISLALTVVFLYYLASFLAATTMVSYRVCNIAVRDYVAGVRFIESILSQMIVYGLLLIVESILMYIVLTTLIRNLIMSIAWHYLTLVIFAQVWCGLCFGFFVASVTKSGVQAGCIVFCCLSASMILCGVLWPLNGQPDWLLTIVNLLPHTFTILGVNFQVCYGL
;
A
#
# COMPACT_ATOMS: atom_id res chain seq x y z
N MET A 1 5.97 1.19 16.23
CA MET A 1 6.91 1.82 15.27
C MET A 1 6.27 3.13 14.81
N THR A 2 6.59 4.29 15.39
CA THR A 2 5.91 5.54 14.98
C THR A 2 6.26 5.90 13.53
N ASN A 3 5.25 6.00 12.68
CA ASN A 3 5.37 6.35 11.27
C ASN A 3 6.08 7.72 11.13
N ASN A 4 7.02 7.86 10.20
CA ASN A 4 7.75 9.11 9.94
C ASN A 4 6.79 10.30 9.71
N VAL A 5 5.66 10.05 9.05
CA VAL A 5 4.59 11.04 8.86
C VAL A 5 4.03 11.56 10.19
N VAL A 6 3.85 10.68 11.17
CA VAL A 6 3.36 11.05 12.51
C VAL A 6 4.43 11.81 13.27
N ALA A 7 5.69 11.34 13.21
CA ALA A 7 6.83 12.00 13.83
C ALA A 7 7.02 13.43 13.28
N ALA A 8 7.05 13.60 11.96
CA ALA A 8 7.13 14.89 11.28
C ALA A 8 5.93 15.80 11.60
N THR A 9 4.73 15.23 11.70
CA THR A 9 3.53 16.00 12.08
C THR A 9 3.58 16.47 13.52
N ILE A 10 4.06 15.63 14.44
CA ILE A 10 4.27 16.01 15.85
C ILE A 10 5.32 17.11 15.93
N GLU A 11 6.45 16.95 15.24
CA GLU A 11 7.52 17.93 15.21
C GLU A 11 7.04 19.29 14.66
N ARG A 12 6.32 19.28 13.53
CA ARG A 12 5.70 20.50 12.96
C ARG A 12 4.71 21.15 13.92
N THR A 13 3.90 20.35 14.61
CA THR A 13 2.93 20.84 15.60
C THR A 13 3.62 21.47 16.80
N ILE A 14 4.66 20.85 17.33
CA ILE A 14 5.48 21.39 18.43
C ILE A 14 6.16 22.68 17.98
N LYS A 15 6.79 22.69 16.80
CA LYS A 15 7.40 23.87 16.18
C LYS A 15 6.43 25.05 16.15
N ARG A 16 5.24 24.82 15.60
CA ARG A 16 4.19 25.82 15.48
C ARG A 16 3.62 26.26 16.84
N GLY A 17 3.53 25.35 17.81
CA GLY A 17 3.08 25.65 19.17
C GLY A 17 4.06 26.56 19.91
N VAL A 18 5.35 26.26 19.82
CA VAL A 18 6.42 27.07 20.43
C VAL A 18 6.52 28.43 19.78
N GLU A 19 6.42 28.52 18.45
CA GLU A 19 6.39 29.80 17.74
C GLU A 19 5.21 30.68 18.20
N LYS A 20 4.00 30.12 18.30
CA LYS A 20 2.83 30.85 18.82
C LYS A 20 3.01 31.31 20.27
N TYR A 21 3.59 30.47 21.14
CA TYR A 21 3.87 30.84 22.53
C TYR A 21 4.88 31.98 22.62
N LEU A 22 5.96 31.93 21.84
CA LEU A 22 6.98 32.98 21.79
C LEU A 22 6.41 34.30 21.26
N GLN A 23 5.53 34.25 20.25
CA GLN A 23 4.79 35.42 19.75
C GLN A 23 3.84 36.01 20.81
N MET A 24 3.17 35.17 21.61
CA MET A 24 2.36 35.65 22.73
C MET A 24 3.23 36.27 23.84
N ALA A 25 4.34 35.64 24.20
CA ALA A 25 5.24 36.13 25.26
C ALA A 25 5.90 37.47 24.89
N THR A 26 6.24 37.68 23.62
CA THR A 26 6.80 38.94 23.10
C THR A 26 5.78 40.08 23.04
N LYS A 27 4.47 39.78 22.93
CA LYS A 27 3.41 40.80 22.97
C LYS A 27 3.25 41.46 24.36
N TYR A 28 3.62 40.75 25.43
CA TYR A 28 3.58 41.26 26.81
C TYR A 28 4.92 41.83 27.29
N SER A 29 5.98 41.69 26.49
CA SER A 29 7.30 42.23 26.81
C SER A 29 7.57 43.52 26.04
N THR A 30 8.50 44.33 26.54
CA THR A 30 8.85 45.65 26.00
C THR A 30 9.61 45.59 24.67
N VAL A 31 9.90 44.38 24.15
CA VAL A 31 10.67 44.15 22.92
C VAL A 31 9.69 43.84 21.78
N GLN A 32 9.24 44.87 21.09
CA GLN A 32 8.49 44.71 19.84
C GLN A 32 9.41 44.18 18.73
N ASN A 33 8.99 43.08 18.08
CA ASN A 33 9.58 42.52 16.86
C ASN A 33 11.03 41.99 16.97
N ALA A 34 11.37 41.26 18.04
CA ALA A 34 12.52 40.36 17.94
C ALA A 34 12.13 39.14 17.07
N THR A 35 12.87 38.88 15.99
CA THR A 35 12.81 37.59 15.29
C THR A 35 13.30 36.51 16.26
N VAL A 36 12.37 35.93 17.00
CA VAL A 36 12.68 34.87 17.96
C VAL A 36 13.08 33.65 17.16
N GLY A 37 14.38 33.43 17.02
CA GLY A 37 14.94 32.21 16.46
C GLY A 37 14.44 31.00 17.24
N TYR A 38 14.12 29.93 16.52
CA TYR A 38 13.60 28.69 17.07
C TYR A 38 14.61 28.09 18.07
N PRO A 39 14.30 27.99 19.38
CA PRO A 39 15.28 27.57 20.39
C PRO A 39 15.40 26.05 20.56
N LEU A 40 14.66 25.28 19.75
CA LEU A 40 14.61 23.83 19.86
C LEU A 40 15.60 23.22 18.86
N LEU A 41 16.70 22.69 19.39
CA LEU A 41 17.59 21.80 18.66
C LEU A 41 16.94 20.41 18.66
N VAL A 42 16.23 20.08 17.58
CA VAL A 42 15.77 18.70 17.36
C VAL A 42 17.01 17.90 16.96
N GLY A 43 17.35 16.90 17.76
CA GLY A 43 18.46 15.99 17.45
C GLY A 43 18.14 15.09 16.26
N GLU A 44 19.16 14.40 15.74
CA GLU A 44 19.00 13.46 14.63
C GLU A 44 17.93 12.39 14.96
N PRO A 45 17.06 12.03 14.00
CA PRO A 45 16.02 11.05 14.24
C PRO A 45 16.62 9.67 14.57
N ILE A 46 16.11 9.03 15.63
CA ILE A 46 16.52 7.67 16.05
C ILE A 46 16.09 6.62 14.99
N TYR A 47 15.08 6.93 14.17
CA TYR A 47 14.54 6.07 13.13
C TYR A 47 14.25 6.86 11.84
N GLY A 48 14.82 6.41 10.72
CA GLY A 48 14.62 7.00 9.38
C GLY A 48 15.66 8.05 9.01
N ASP A 49 15.96 8.17 7.72
CA ASP A 49 16.87 9.20 7.19
C ASP A 49 16.10 10.51 6.98
N GLU A 50 16.66 11.64 7.38
CA GLU A 50 16.07 13.00 7.32
C GLU A 50 15.65 13.40 5.89
N LYS A 51 16.20 12.70 4.89
CA LYS A 51 15.98 12.90 3.46
C LYS A 51 14.88 12.03 2.84
N SER A 52 14.34 11.04 3.54
CA SER A 52 13.31 10.16 2.98
C SER A 52 11.98 10.90 2.84
N SER A 53 11.51 11.05 1.59
CA SER A 53 10.29 11.80 1.30
C SER A 53 9.06 10.97 1.66
N ASP A 54 8.13 11.52 2.44
CA ASP A 54 6.85 10.86 2.81
C ASP A 54 6.09 10.33 1.58
N THR A 55 6.25 10.99 0.44
CA THR A 55 5.65 10.61 -0.85
C THR A 55 6.12 9.23 -1.33
N GLU A 56 7.35 8.84 -1.01
CA GLU A 56 7.97 7.60 -1.44
C GLU A 56 7.33 6.40 -0.75
N PHE A 57 7.14 6.49 0.56
CA PHE A 57 6.44 5.47 1.34
C PHE A 57 4.99 5.29 0.89
N ILE A 58 4.28 6.39 0.67
CA ILE A 58 2.87 6.34 0.25
C ILE A 58 2.72 5.77 -1.16
N SER A 59 3.57 6.19 -2.11
CA SER A 59 3.51 5.70 -3.50
C SER A 59 3.76 4.20 -3.60
N LEU A 60 4.71 3.69 -2.83
CA LEU A 60 5.06 2.29 -2.80
C LEU A 60 3.97 1.43 -2.13
N ALA A 61 3.41 1.89 -1.00
CA ALA A 61 2.30 1.19 -0.35
C ALA A 61 1.04 1.15 -1.23
N LEU A 62 0.73 2.26 -1.91
CA LEU A 62 -0.43 2.34 -2.81
C LEU A 62 -0.30 1.39 -4.00
N THR A 63 0.91 1.26 -4.53
CA THR A 63 1.23 0.32 -5.62
C THR A 63 0.90 -1.12 -5.23
N VAL A 64 1.38 -1.56 -4.08
CA VAL A 64 1.21 -2.94 -3.59
C VAL A 64 -0.26 -3.29 -3.36
N VAL A 65 -1.04 -2.34 -2.82
CA VAL A 65 -2.48 -2.50 -2.62
C VAL A 65 -3.20 -2.53 -3.96
N PHE A 66 -2.85 -1.63 -4.88
CA PHE A 66 -3.49 -1.55 -6.18
C PHE A 66 -3.29 -2.84 -6.98
N LEU A 67 -2.06 -3.34 -7.03
CA LEU A 67 -1.69 -4.63 -7.63
C LEU A 67 -2.54 -5.80 -7.11
N TYR A 68 -2.67 -5.90 -5.79
CA TYR A 68 -3.45 -6.96 -5.15
C TYR A 68 -4.92 -6.95 -5.58
N TYR A 69 -5.56 -5.78 -5.54
CA TYR A 69 -6.97 -5.66 -5.88
C TYR A 69 -7.22 -5.69 -7.40
N LEU A 70 -6.25 -5.28 -8.22
CA LEU A 70 -6.33 -5.40 -9.67
C LEU A 70 -6.28 -6.89 -10.10
N ALA A 71 -5.36 -7.68 -9.53
CA ALA A 71 -5.33 -9.12 -9.73
C ALA A 71 -6.62 -9.80 -9.25
N SER A 72 -7.11 -9.40 -8.06
CA SER A 72 -8.37 -9.89 -7.50
C SER A 72 -9.57 -9.58 -8.40
N PHE A 73 -9.64 -8.36 -8.95
CA PHE A 73 -10.70 -7.91 -9.85
C PHE A 73 -10.69 -8.70 -11.16
N LEU A 74 -9.52 -8.86 -11.78
CA LEU A 74 -9.37 -9.60 -13.03
C LEU A 74 -9.74 -11.08 -12.84
N ALA A 75 -9.24 -11.73 -11.79
CA ALA A 75 -9.60 -13.12 -11.48
C ALA A 75 -11.10 -13.28 -11.20
N ALA A 76 -11.69 -12.37 -10.41
CA ALA A 76 -13.11 -12.46 -10.08
C ALA A 76 -14.00 -12.29 -11.32
N THR A 77 -13.73 -11.26 -12.12
CA THR A 77 -14.55 -10.93 -13.30
C THR A 77 -14.41 -11.96 -14.42
N THR A 78 -13.21 -12.47 -14.69
CA THR A 78 -13.01 -13.54 -15.67
C THR A 78 -13.72 -14.82 -15.26
N MET A 79 -13.61 -15.20 -13.98
CA MET A 79 -14.24 -16.41 -13.47
C MET A 79 -15.77 -16.33 -13.46
N VAL A 80 -16.34 -15.16 -13.16
CA VAL A 80 -17.78 -14.94 -13.29
C VAL A 80 -18.19 -14.96 -14.75
N SER A 81 -17.41 -14.37 -15.66
CA SER A 81 -17.69 -14.37 -17.10
C SER A 81 -17.70 -15.79 -17.67
N TYR A 82 -16.80 -16.66 -17.22
CA TYR A 82 -16.80 -18.07 -17.63
C TYR A 82 -18.08 -18.82 -17.24
N ARG A 83 -18.69 -18.46 -16.10
CA ARG A 83 -19.97 -19.04 -15.67
C ARG A 83 -21.15 -18.44 -16.43
N VAL A 84 -21.20 -17.12 -16.57
CA VAL A 84 -22.31 -16.42 -17.26
C VAL A 84 -22.40 -16.82 -18.73
N CYS A 85 -21.27 -16.93 -19.42
CA CYS A 85 -21.22 -17.32 -20.82
C CYS A 85 -21.25 -18.85 -21.04
N ASN A 86 -21.40 -19.65 -19.98
CA ASN A 86 -21.30 -21.12 -20.00
C ASN A 86 -20.00 -21.66 -20.66
N ILE A 87 -18.95 -20.85 -20.68
CA ILE A 87 -17.64 -21.24 -21.25
C ILE A 87 -17.08 -22.40 -20.43
N ALA A 88 -17.26 -22.40 -19.11
CA ALA A 88 -16.81 -23.48 -18.24
C ALA A 88 -17.43 -24.85 -18.59
N VAL A 89 -18.70 -24.89 -19.01
CA VAL A 89 -19.37 -26.14 -19.40
C VAL A 89 -18.86 -26.62 -20.76
N ARG A 90 -18.67 -25.69 -21.69
CA ARG A 90 -18.14 -26.00 -23.03
C ARG A 90 -16.71 -26.51 -22.96
N ASP A 91 -15.87 -25.88 -22.15
CA ASP A 91 -14.48 -26.28 -21.94
C ASP A 91 -14.42 -27.65 -21.25
N TYR A 92 -15.32 -27.93 -20.31
CA TYR A 92 -15.43 -29.24 -19.68
C TYR A 92 -15.81 -30.35 -20.68
N VAL A 93 -16.75 -30.07 -21.59
CA VAL A 93 -17.12 -31.03 -22.66
C VAL A 93 -15.97 -31.23 -23.66
N ALA A 94 -15.15 -30.21 -23.90
CA ALA A 94 -13.92 -30.32 -24.69
C ALA A 94 -12.79 -31.08 -23.97
N GLY A 95 -13.02 -31.54 -22.73
CA GLY A 95 -12.05 -32.29 -21.94
C GLY A 95 -11.10 -31.42 -21.12
N VAL A 96 -11.26 -30.09 -21.12
CA VAL A 96 -10.46 -29.16 -20.32
C VAL A 96 -10.95 -29.19 -18.88
N ARG A 97 -10.03 -29.44 -17.95
CA ARG A 97 -10.36 -29.47 -16.52
C ARG A 97 -10.48 -28.06 -15.96
N PHE A 98 -11.38 -27.86 -15.02
CA PHE A 98 -11.53 -26.60 -14.31
C PHE A 98 -10.22 -26.09 -13.68
N ILE A 99 -9.39 -27.02 -13.18
CA ILE A 99 -8.10 -26.68 -12.58
C ILE A 99 -7.09 -26.14 -13.61
N GLU A 100 -7.17 -26.58 -14.86
CA GLU A 100 -6.32 -26.09 -15.96
C GLU A 100 -6.70 -24.66 -16.33
N SER A 101 -7.98 -24.31 -16.25
CA SER A 101 -8.47 -22.94 -16.45
C SER A 101 -7.95 -21.99 -15.37
N ILE A 102 -8.01 -22.41 -14.09
CA ILE A 102 -7.45 -21.63 -12.97
C ILE A 102 -5.93 -21.49 -13.10
N LEU A 103 -5.23 -22.57 -13.46
CA LEU A 103 -3.79 -22.57 -13.61
C LEU A 103 -3.34 -21.68 -14.79
N SER A 104 -4.10 -21.66 -15.89
CA SER A 104 -3.90 -20.73 -16.99
C SER A 104 -3.98 -19.27 -16.53
N GLN A 105 -4.99 -18.93 -15.72
CA GLN A 105 -5.11 -17.59 -15.15
C GLN A 105 -3.93 -17.25 -14.24
N MET A 106 -3.52 -18.17 -13.36
CA MET A 106 -2.34 -17.96 -12.51
C MET A 106 -1.07 -17.67 -13.33
N ILE A 107 -0.85 -18.38 -14.44
CA ILE A 107 0.30 -18.16 -15.32
C ILE A 107 0.20 -16.82 -16.04
N VAL A 108 -0.96 -16.51 -16.64
CA VAL A 108 -1.16 -15.26 -17.40
C VAL A 108 -0.99 -14.03 -16.51
N TYR A 109 -1.60 -14.04 -15.32
CA TYR A 109 -1.44 -12.95 -14.36
C TYR A 109 -0.04 -12.92 -13.73
N GLY A 110 0.62 -14.08 -13.58
CA GLY A 110 2.03 -14.15 -13.19
C GLY A 110 2.98 -13.51 -14.22
N LEU A 111 2.74 -13.69 -15.52
CA LEU A 111 3.48 -13.00 -16.58
C LEU A 111 3.19 -11.49 -16.59
N LEU A 112 1.93 -11.11 -16.38
CA LEU A 112 1.54 -9.71 -16.28
C LEU A 112 2.26 -9.00 -15.13
N LEU A 113 2.50 -9.69 -14.01
CA LEU A 113 3.29 -9.18 -12.90
C LEU A 113 4.74 -8.88 -13.28
N ILE A 114 5.38 -9.68 -14.14
CA ILE A 114 6.75 -9.40 -14.58
C ILE A 114 6.77 -8.06 -15.33
N VAL A 115 5.82 -7.87 -16.25
CA VAL A 115 5.69 -6.61 -17.00
C VAL A 115 5.41 -5.45 -16.05
N GLU A 116 4.51 -5.63 -15.09
CA GLU A 116 4.13 -4.59 -14.13
C GLU A 116 5.28 -4.22 -13.18
N SER A 117 6.07 -5.19 -12.72
CA SER A 117 7.25 -4.96 -11.89
C SER A 117 8.32 -4.13 -12.61
N ILE A 118 8.51 -4.36 -13.92
CA ILE A 118 9.42 -3.59 -14.76
C ILE A 118 8.88 -2.17 -14.96
N LEU A 119 7.57 -2.02 -15.22
CA LEU A 119 6.94 -0.70 -15.33
C LEU A 119 7.04 0.09 -14.03
N MET A 120 6.82 -0.56 -12.89
CA MET A 120 6.98 0.05 -11.56
C MET A 120 8.40 0.53 -11.34
N TYR A 121 9.39 -0.30 -11.67
CA TYR A 121 10.80 0.10 -11.64
C TYR A 121 11.02 1.37 -12.47
N ILE A 122 10.54 1.40 -13.71
CA ILE A 122 10.69 2.56 -14.60
C ILE A 122 10.01 3.80 -14.03
N VAL A 123 8.80 3.69 -13.49
CA VAL A 123 8.07 4.83 -12.92
C VAL A 123 8.78 5.36 -11.68
N LEU A 124 9.19 4.49 -10.75
CA LEU A 124 9.91 4.90 -9.54
C LEU A 124 11.25 5.55 -9.87
N THR A 125 11.98 5.01 -10.85
CA THR A 125 13.29 5.55 -11.27
C THR A 125 13.20 6.90 -11.98
N THR A 126 12.14 7.11 -12.78
CA THR A 126 11.96 8.33 -13.58
C THR A 126 11.30 9.46 -12.79
N LEU A 127 10.34 9.14 -11.91
CA LEU A 127 9.57 10.12 -11.14
C LEU A 127 10.29 10.53 -9.85
N ILE A 128 11.02 9.60 -9.21
CA ILE A 128 11.66 9.78 -7.90
C ILE A 128 13.16 9.45 -8.06
N ARG A 129 13.92 10.48 -8.44
CA ARG A 129 15.34 10.44 -8.88
C ARG A 129 16.35 9.79 -7.90
N ASN A 130 15.96 9.41 -6.67
CA ASN A 130 16.86 8.88 -5.64
C ASN A 130 16.44 7.54 -5.00
N LEU A 131 15.33 6.91 -5.41
CA LEU A 131 14.76 5.76 -4.68
C LEU A 131 15.54 4.43 -4.81
N ILE A 132 16.37 4.31 -5.84
CA ILE A 132 16.82 3.01 -6.38
C ILE A 132 18.00 2.40 -5.63
N MET A 133 18.78 3.19 -4.91
CA MET A 133 20.09 2.74 -4.41
C MET A 133 20.01 1.86 -3.16
N SER A 134 18.86 1.78 -2.48
CA SER A 134 18.79 1.13 -1.15
C SER A 134 17.81 -0.03 -1.01
N ILE A 135 16.95 -0.30 -1.99
CA ILE A 135 15.97 -1.40 -1.89
C ILE A 135 16.51 -2.60 -2.66
N ALA A 136 16.73 -3.73 -1.98
CA ALA A 136 16.98 -5.01 -2.66
C ALA A 136 15.80 -5.37 -3.59
N TRP A 137 16.00 -5.14 -4.90
CA TRP A 137 15.05 -5.42 -5.98
C TRP A 137 14.48 -6.84 -5.96
N HIS A 138 15.29 -7.81 -5.56
CA HIS A 138 14.90 -9.20 -5.44
C HIS A 138 13.81 -9.41 -4.39
N TYR A 139 13.91 -8.73 -3.24
CA TYR A 139 12.92 -8.82 -2.17
C TYR A 139 11.60 -8.18 -2.59
N LEU A 140 11.66 -6.96 -3.17
CA LEU A 140 10.46 -6.27 -3.66
C LEU A 140 9.70 -7.11 -4.69
N THR A 141 10.42 -7.73 -5.63
CA THR A 141 9.83 -8.60 -6.65
C THR A 141 9.17 -9.84 -6.04
N LEU A 142 9.83 -10.48 -5.06
CA LEU A 142 9.28 -11.64 -4.36
C LEU A 142 8.00 -11.28 -3.58
N VAL A 143 8.02 -10.15 -2.89
CA VAL A 143 6.89 -9.66 -2.11
C VAL A 143 5.69 -9.33 -3.00
N ILE A 144 5.93 -8.66 -4.15
CA ILE A 144 4.88 -8.37 -5.14
C ILE A 144 4.35 -9.68 -5.77
N PHE A 145 5.22 -10.65 -6.02
CA PHE A 145 4.83 -11.98 -6.49
C PHE A 145 3.89 -12.65 -5.49
N ALA A 146 4.32 -12.84 -4.24
CA ALA A 146 3.49 -13.44 -3.21
C ALA A 146 2.13 -12.71 -3.06
N GLN A 147 2.15 -11.38 -3.13
CA GLN A 147 0.96 -10.55 -3.05
C GLN A 147 -0.06 -10.83 -4.17
N VAL A 148 0.40 -10.95 -5.43
CA VAL A 148 -0.52 -11.22 -6.55
C VAL A 148 -1.14 -12.61 -6.43
N TRP A 149 -0.40 -13.62 -5.97
CA TRP A 149 -0.97 -14.94 -5.71
C TRP A 149 -2.05 -14.89 -4.64
N CYS A 150 -1.81 -14.17 -3.54
CA CYS A 150 -2.84 -13.91 -2.53
C CYS A 150 -4.05 -13.16 -3.10
N GLY A 151 -3.83 -12.21 -4.02
CA GLY A 151 -4.89 -11.47 -4.72
C GLY A 151 -5.73 -12.36 -5.62
N LEU A 152 -5.12 -13.27 -6.38
CA LEU A 152 -5.85 -14.24 -7.21
C LEU A 152 -6.74 -15.15 -6.35
N CYS A 153 -6.21 -15.66 -5.23
CA CYS A 153 -6.99 -16.46 -4.28
C CYS A 153 -8.20 -15.69 -3.73
N PHE A 154 -8.01 -14.42 -3.37
CA PHE A 154 -9.11 -13.56 -2.92
C PHE A 154 -10.12 -13.29 -4.05
N GLY A 155 -9.66 -13.08 -5.28
CA GLY A 155 -10.52 -12.94 -6.46
C GLY A 155 -11.38 -14.17 -6.71
N PHE A 156 -10.81 -15.38 -6.57
CA PHE A 156 -11.57 -16.63 -6.66
C PHE A 156 -12.58 -16.79 -5.53
N PHE A 157 -12.23 -16.37 -4.32
CA PHE A 157 -13.18 -16.32 -3.21
C PHE A 157 -14.36 -15.38 -3.53
N VAL A 158 -14.10 -14.17 -4.00
CA VAL A 158 -15.16 -13.22 -4.41
C VAL A 158 -15.99 -13.77 -5.56
N ALA A 159 -15.37 -14.43 -6.55
CA ALA A 159 -16.10 -15.09 -7.61
C ALA A 159 -17.06 -16.14 -7.06
N SER A 160 -16.65 -16.96 -6.09
CA SER A 160 -17.51 -18.01 -5.53
C SER A 160 -18.82 -17.48 -4.93
N VAL A 161 -18.79 -16.29 -4.33
CA VAL A 161 -19.94 -15.67 -3.66
C VAL A 161 -20.84 -14.89 -4.64
N THR A 162 -20.30 -14.44 -5.77
CA THR A 162 -20.99 -13.53 -6.69
C THR A 162 -21.57 -14.23 -7.91
N LYS A 163 -22.72 -13.71 -8.38
CA LYS A 163 -23.46 -14.25 -9.54
C LYS A 163 -23.25 -13.44 -10.82
N SER A 164 -22.96 -12.14 -10.68
CA SER A 164 -22.79 -11.20 -11.80
C SER A 164 -21.43 -10.52 -11.76
N GLY A 165 -20.85 -10.26 -12.94
CA GLY A 165 -19.54 -9.61 -13.06
C GLY A 165 -19.52 -8.21 -12.45
N VAL A 166 -20.65 -7.47 -12.58
CA VAL A 166 -20.81 -6.15 -11.96
C VAL A 166 -20.78 -6.25 -10.43
N GLN A 167 -21.47 -7.26 -9.87
CA GLN A 167 -21.48 -7.50 -8.43
C GLN A 167 -20.08 -7.85 -7.90
N ALA A 168 -19.35 -8.70 -8.62
CA ALA A 168 -17.96 -9.03 -8.28
C ALA A 168 -17.06 -7.80 -8.27
N GLY A 169 -17.16 -6.97 -9.32
CA GLY A 169 -16.42 -5.72 -9.41
C GLY A 169 -16.71 -4.77 -8.25
N CYS A 170 -17.99 -4.56 -7.91
CA CYS A 170 -18.39 -3.71 -6.80
C CYS A 170 -17.83 -4.19 -5.45
N ILE A 171 -17.89 -5.50 -5.16
CA ILE A 171 -17.35 -6.04 -3.91
C ILE A 171 -15.84 -5.81 -3.81
N VAL A 172 -15.09 -6.12 -4.88
CA VAL A 172 -13.63 -5.89 -4.90
C VAL A 172 -13.31 -4.41 -4.71
N PHE A 173 -14.07 -3.50 -5.34
CA PHE A 173 -13.88 -2.06 -5.19
C PHE A 173 -14.22 -1.54 -3.78
N CYS A 174 -15.28 -2.06 -3.16
CA CYS A 174 -15.61 -1.78 -1.76
C CYS A 174 -14.51 -2.27 -0.80
N CYS A 175 -13.94 -3.44 -1.06
CA CYS A 175 -12.82 -3.95 -0.27
C CYS A 175 -11.56 -3.10 -0.47
N LEU A 176 -11.27 -2.66 -1.70
CA LEU A 176 -10.17 -1.75 -1.99
C LEU A 176 -10.32 -0.43 -1.21
N SER A 177 -11.48 0.21 -1.27
CA SER A 177 -11.68 1.49 -0.57
C SER A 177 -11.58 1.34 0.94
N ALA A 178 -12.11 0.25 1.52
CA ALA A 178 -11.95 -0.06 2.94
C ALA A 178 -10.47 -0.29 3.29
N SER A 179 -9.75 -1.05 2.48
CA SER A 179 -8.33 -1.39 2.73
C SER A 179 -7.41 -0.18 2.72
N MET A 180 -7.65 0.81 1.84
CA MET A 180 -6.85 2.04 1.77
C MET A 180 -6.89 2.85 3.07
N ILE A 181 -8.04 2.84 3.75
CA ILE A 181 -8.22 3.52 5.04
C ILE A 181 -7.60 2.69 6.18
N LEU A 182 -7.78 1.36 6.11
CA LEU A 182 -7.45 0.44 7.20
C LEU A 182 -5.97 0.04 7.26
N CYS A 183 -5.30 -0.14 6.13
CA CYS A 183 -4.06 -0.92 6.08
C CYS A 183 -2.77 -0.10 6.06
N GLY A 184 -2.79 1.14 6.57
CA GLY A 184 -1.55 1.90 6.73
C GLY A 184 -1.21 2.85 5.58
N VAL A 185 -1.98 2.85 4.47
CA VAL A 185 -1.67 3.66 3.27
C VAL A 185 -2.01 5.13 3.49
N LEU A 186 -3.27 5.42 3.84
CA LEU A 186 -3.72 6.79 4.15
C LEU A 186 -3.57 7.12 5.63
N TRP A 187 -3.86 6.15 6.51
CA TRP A 187 -3.77 6.31 7.95
C TRP A 187 -2.73 5.34 8.53
N PRO A 188 -1.78 5.80 9.36
CA PRO A 188 -0.75 4.93 9.92
C PRO A 188 -1.34 3.83 10.80
N LEU A 189 -0.87 2.58 10.61
CA LEU A 189 -1.25 1.40 11.41
C LEU A 189 -1.15 1.65 12.93
N ASN A 190 -0.08 2.32 13.37
CA ASN A 190 0.16 2.60 14.79
C ASN A 190 -0.81 3.65 15.40
N GLY A 191 -1.63 4.29 14.58
CA GLY A 191 -2.65 5.26 15.03
C GLY A 191 -4.04 4.66 15.15
N GLN A 192 -4.19 3.33 14.99
CA GLN A 192 -5.48 2.65 15.08
C GLN A 192 -5.71 2.04 16.47
N PRO A 193 -6.97 1.98 16.95
CA PRO A 193 -7.27 1.33 18.21
C PRO A 193 -7.08 -0.20 18.11
N ASP A 194 -6.74 -0.84 19.23
CA ASP A 194 -6.30 -2.26 19.28
C ASP A 194 -7.29 -3.26 18.63
N TRP A 195 -8.59 -3.00 18.78
CA TRP A 195 -9.63 -3.84 18.16
C TRP A 195 -9.60 -3.79 16.63
N LEU A 196 -9.27 -2.63 16.06
CA LEU A 196 -9.17 -2.47 14.61
C LEU A 196 -7.89 -3.11 14.07
N LEU A 197 -6.80 -3.02 14.83
CA LEU A 197 -5.53 -3.64 14.49
C LEU A 197 -5.65 -5.16 14.31
N THR A 198 -6.51 -5.80 15.10
CA THR A 198 -6.81 -7.24 14.99
C THR A 198 -7.44 -7.58 13.63
N ILE A 199 -8.35 -6.74 13.15
CA ILE A 199 -8.99 -6.92 11.83
C ILE A 199 -7.97 -6.67 10.72
N VAL A 200 -7.15 -5.63 10.85
CA VAL A 200 -6.15 -5.26 9.85
C VAL A 200 -5.08 -6.34 9.70
N ASN A 201 -4.69 -7.00 10.80
CA ASN A 201 -3.76 -8.14 10.77
C ASN A 201 -4.33 -9.39 10.10
N LEU A 202 -5.65 -9.50 9.93
CA LEU A 202 -6.27 -10.59 9.17
C LEU A 202 -6.11 -10.40 7.66
N LEU A 203 -5.93 -9.16 7.19
CA LEU A 203 -5.79 -8.88 5.77
C LEU A 203 -4.37 -9.25 5.31
N PRO A 204 -4.23 -10.14 4.31
CA PRO A 204 -2.92 -10.67 3.91
C PRO A 204 -1.99 -9.59 3.36
N HIS A 205 -2.54 -8.51 2.79
CA HIS A 205 -1.75 -7.43 2.21
C HIS A 205 -1.10 -6.51 3.27
N THR A 206 -1.56 -6.52 4.52
CA THR A 206 -1.01 -5.69 5.60
C THR A 206 0.45 -6.05 5.87
N PHE A 207 0.77 -7.35 5.89
CA PHE A 207 2.14 -7.83 6.09
C PHE A 207 3.07 -7.40 4.96
N THR A 208 2.56 -7.42 3.73
CA THR A 208 3.26 -6.95 2.52
C THR A 208 3.63 -5.47 2.64
N ILE A 209 2.69 -4.61 3.06
CA ILE A 209 2.94 -3.18 3.27
C ILE A 209 3.97 -2.96 4.38
N LEU A 210 3.85 -3.69 5.51
CA LEU A 210 4.78 -3.57 6.63
C LEU A 210 6.20 -3.97 6.20
N GLY A 211 6.35 -5.07 5.46
CA GLY A 211 7.63 -5.56 4.98
C GLY A 211 8.31 -4.58 4.01
N VAL A 212 7.53 -3.95 3.14
CA VAL A 212 8.05 -2.95 2.20
C VAL A 212 8.45 -1.66 2.92
N ASN A 213 7.64 -1.18 3.86
CA ASN A 213 8.00 -0.02 4.69
C ASN A 213 9.24 -0.27 5.54
N PHE A 214 9.41 -1.49 6.07
CA PHE A 214 10.61 -1.88 6.79
C PHE A 214 11.85 -1.75 5.90
N GLN A 215 11.77 -2.21 4.66
CA GLN A 215 12.90 -2.15 3.73
C GLN A 215 13.34 -0.72 3.39
N VAL A 216 12.38 0.19 3.17
CA VAL A 216 12.67 1.61 2.92
C VAL A 216 13.33 2.27 4.14
N CYS A 217 12.94 1.91 5.36
CA CYS A 217 13.54 2.46 6.58
C CYS A 217 14.97 1.97 6.86
N TYR A 218 15.29 0.72 6.51
CA TYR A 218 16.59 0.10 6.83
C TYR A 218 17.55 0.02 5.64
N GLY A 219 17.10 0.35 4.44
CA GLY A 219 17.96 0.47 3.26
C GLY A 219 18.66 -0.82 2.85
N LEU A 220 18.05 -1.97 3.09
CA LEU A 220 18.56 -3.31 2.75
C LEU A 220 18.03 -3.85 1.42
#